data_AF-A0A9D4FI80-F1
#
_entry.id   AF-A0A9D4FI80-F1
#
_cell.length_a   1.000
_cell.length_b   1.000
_cell.length_c   1.000
_cell.angle_alpha   90.00
_cell.angle_beta   90.00
_cell.angle_gamma   90.00
#
_symmetry.space_group_name_H-M   'P 1'
#
loop_
_entity.id
_entity.type
_entity.pdbx_description
1 polymer ?
#
loop_
_entity_poly.entity_id
_entity_poly.type
_entity_poly.pdbx_seq_one_letter_code
_entity_poly.pdbx_strand_id
1 'polypeptide(L)'
;MNVTTAKKSRDAHLGQLTKLYKELEIQMLSPENTIRVRELFGRLCDKYEEFKTAYFQYFVLCEDPETKVALQKSFESCKTNFVELKERYSQWTPVEVDSISNAASSTSRLRNAIVKRLIEEQKLKTLKEHQSL
;
A
#
# COMPACT_ATOMS: atom_id res chain seq x y z
N MET A 1 -23.17 -14.79 6.57
CA MET A 1 -22.15 -15.42 5.69
C MET A 1 -21.93 -16.84 6.20
N ASN A 2 -21.94 -17.86 5.33
CA ASN A 2 -21.73 -19.27 5.74
C ASN A 2 -20.33 -19.76 5.36
N VAL A 3 -19.93 -20.92 5.89
CA VAL A 3 -18.60 -21.51 5.72
C VAL A 3 -18.21 -21.71 4.24
N THR A 4 -19.15 -22.14 3.39
CA THR A 4 -18.92 -22.36 1.95
C THR A 4 -18.66 -21.04 1.22
N THR A 5 -19.44 -20.00 1.51
CA THR A 5 -19.24 -18.65 0.95
C THR A 5 -17.91 -18.07 1.40
N ALA A 6 -17.55 -18.22 2.68
CA ALA A 6 -16.27 -17.75 3.22
C ALA A 6 -15.07 -18.44 2.56
N LYS A 7 -15.14 -19.78 2.41
CA LYS A 7 -14.13 -20.54 1.66
C LYS A 7 -13.97 -20.03 0.24
N LYS A 8 -15.06 -19.89 -0.52
CA LYS A 8 -15.04 -19.41 -1.91
C LYS A 8 -14.43 -18.00 -2.01
N SER A 9 -14.80 -17.11 -1.10
CA SER A 9 -14.23 -15.75 -1.04
C SER A 9 -12.72 -15.79 -0.83
N ARG A 10 -12.25 -16.54 0.18
CA ARG A 10 -10.82 -16.71 0.47
C ARG A 10 -10.05 -17.26 -0.72
N ASP A 11 -10.55 -18.30 -1.36
CA ASP A 11 -9.90 -18.93 -2.51
C ASP A 11 -9.85 -17.97 -3.72
N ALA A 12 -10.89 -17.16 -3.92
CA ALA A 12 -10.90 -16.13 -4.96
C ALA A 12 -9.85 -15.04 -4.72
N HIS A 13 -9.74 -14.52 -3.48
CA HIS A 13 -8.72 -13.52 -3.15
C HIS A 13 -7.30 -14.10 -3.26
N LEU A 14 -7.09 -15.35 -2.82
CA LEU A 14 -5.80 -16.02 -2.98
C LEU A 14 -5.40 -16.14 -4.46
N GLY A 15 -6.34 -16.54 -5.33
CA GLY A 15 -6.10 -16.62 -6.78
C GLY A 15 -5.76 -15.27 -7.40
N GLN A 16 -6.44 -14.19 -7.00
CA GLN A 16 -6.13 -12.83 -7.44
C GLN A 16 -4.73 -12.38 -6.98
N LEU A 17 -4.38 -12.67 -5.72
CA LEU A 17 -3.07 -12.35 -5.16
C LEU A 17 -1.95 -13.08 -5.91
N THR A 18 -2.11 -14.39 -6.17
CA THR A 18 -1.14 -15.17 -6.95
C THR A 18 -0.97 -14.64 -8.36
N LYS A 19 -2.05 -14.18 -9.01
CA LYS A 19 -1.97 -13.57 -10.34
C LYS A 19 -1.17 -12.27 -10.33
N LEU A 20 -1.45 -11.36 -9.39
CA LEU A 20 -0.72 -10.10 -9.26
C LEU A 20 0.76 -10.33 -8.93
N TYR A 21 1.04 -11.32 -8.09
CA TYR A 21 2.40 -11.70 -7.74
C TYR A 21 3.21 -12.10 -8.98
N LYS A 22 2.68 -13.00 -9.82
CA LYS A 22 3.33 -13.40 -11.06
C LYS A 22 3.48 -12.24 -12.06
N GLU A 23 2.46 -11.40 -12.17
CA GLU A 23 2.51 -10.22 -13.04
C GLU A 23 3.62 -9.26 -12.58
N LEU A 24 3.71 -9.01 -11.27
CA LEU A 24 4.75 -8.15 -10.70
C LEU A 24 6.16 -8.73 -10.95
N GLU A 25 6.38 -10.02 -10.71
CA GLU A 25 7.67 -10.67 -10.97
C GLU A 25 8.10 -10.52 -12.43
N ILE A 26 7.19 -10.71 -13.38
CA ILE A 26 7.47 -10.51 -14.81
C ILE A 26 7.85 -9.05 -15.09
N GLN A 27 7.10 -8.09 -14.54
CA GLN A 27 7.38 -6.67 -14.79
C GLN A 27 8.70 -6.21 -14.16
N MET A 28 9.11 -6.81 -13.04
CA MET A 28 10.41 -6.56 -12.40
C MET A 28 11.61 -7.10 -13.21
N LEU A 29 11.41 -7.92 -14.25
CA LEU A 29 12.50 -8.31 -15.14
C LEU A 29 12.97 -7.15 -16.05
N SER A 30 12.14 -6.11 -16.19
CA SER A 30 12.37 -4.95 -17.04
C SER A 30 12.47 -3.68 -16.18
N PRO A 31 13.68 -3.15 -15.92
CA PRO A 31 13.89 -1.96 -15.08
C PRO A 31 13.08 -0.73 -15.51
N GLU A 32 12.81 -0.59 -16.81
CA GLU A 32 12.03 0.48 -17.44
C GLU A 32 10.56 0.51 -17.00
N ASN A 33 10.03 -0.60 -16.48
CA ASN A 33 8.62 -0.72 -16.07
C ASN A 33 8.35 -0.16 -14.67
N THR A 34 9.16 0.78 -14.16
CA THR A 34 9.12 1.25 -12.77
C THR A 34 7.74 1.72 -12.31
N ILE A 35 7.02 2.47 -13.15
CA ILE A 35 5.65 2.96 -12.84
C ILE A 35 4.71 1.77 -12.68
N ARG A 36 4.73 0.83 -13.65
CA ARG A 36 3.85 -0.34 -13.65
C ARG A 36 4.13 -1.26 -12.46
N VAL A 37 5.41 -1.48 -12.14
CA VAL A 37 5.86 -2.27 -11.00
C VAL A 37 5.36 -1.65 -9.69
N ARG A 38 5.45 -0.32 -9.54
CA ARG A 38 4.93 0.41 -8.37
C ARG A 38 3.41 0.28 -8.23
N GLU A 39 2.66 0.44 -9.32
CA GLU A 39 1.20 0.27 -9.33
C GLU A 39 0.79 -1.16 -8.96
N LEU A 40 1.45 -2.15 -9.56
CA LEU A 40 1.17 -3.57 -9.28
C LEU A 40 1.48 -3.93 -7.84
N PHE A 41 2.59 -3.43 -7.29
CA PHE A 41 2.95 -3.66 -5.90
C PHE A 41 1.95 -3.04 -4.92
N GLY A 42 1.48 -1.82 -5.20
CA GLY A 42 0.39 -1.20 -4.42
C GLY A 42 -0.87 -2.05 -4.42
N ARG A 43 -1.35 -2.45 -5.61
CA ARG A 43 -2.52 -3.33 -5.75
C ARG A 43 -2.33 -4.69 -5.06
N LEU A 44 -1.11 -5.22 -5.08
CA LEU A 44 -0.77 -6.47 -4.43
C LEU A 44 -0.86 -6.34 -2.90
N CYS A 45 -0.42 -5.20 -2.35
CA CYS A 45 -0.57 -4.92 -0.91
C CYS A 45 -2.04 -4.82 -0.50
N ASP A 46 -2.87 -4.11 -1.27
CA ASP A 46 -4.32 -4.02 -1.00
C ASP A 46 -4.98 -5.40 -1.05
N LYS A 47 -4.64 -6.20 -2.08
CA LYS A 47 -5.17 -7.56 -2.24
C LYS A 47 -4.71 -8.52 -1.17
N TYR A 48 -3.52 -8.32 -0.61
CA TYR A 48 -3.05 -9.11 0.52
C TYR A 48 -3.89 -8.87 1.77
N GLU A 49 -4.26 -7.62 2.07
CA GLU A 49 -5.15 -7.30 3.20
C GLU A 49 -6.58 -7.81 2.99
N GLU A 50 -7.11 -7.75 1.76
CA GLU A 50 -8.38 -8.40 1.41
C GLU A 50 -8.33 -9.92 1.64
N PHE A 51 -7.27 -10.58 1.16
CA PHE A 51 -7.05 -12.02 1.36
C PHE A 51 -6.97 -12.36 2.85
N LYS A 52 -6.22 -11.59 3.63
CA LYS A 52 -6.09 -11.77 5.09
C LYS A 52 -7.44 -11.66 5.79
N THR A 53 -8.25 -10.69 5.39
CA THR A 53 -9.62 -10.53 5.92
C THR A 53 -10.48 -11.76 5.59
N ALA A 54 -10.49 -12.19 4.33
CA ALA A 54 -11.26 -13.36 3.89
C ALA A 54 -10.76 -14.67 4.54
N TYR A 55 -9.44 -14.78 4.76
CA TYR A 55 -8.83 -15.88 5.48
C TYR A 55 -9.35 -15.97 6.91
N PHE A 56 -9.32 -14.87 7.67
CA PHE A 56 -9.80 -14.89 9.06
C PHE A 56 -11.30 -15.16 9.15
N GLN A 57 -12.09 -14.61 8.22
CA GLN A 57 -13.51 -14.92 8.13
C GLN A 57 -13.76 -16.43 7.93
N TYR A 58 -13.01 -17.08 7.03
CA TYR A 58 -13.14 -18.52 6.83
C TYR A 58 -12.62 -19.32 8.03
N PHE A 59 -11.47 -18.91 8.59
CA PHE A 59 -10.85 -19.60 9.73
C PHE A 59 -11.76 -19.65 10.96
N VAL A 60 -12.43 -18.54 11.27
CA VAL A 60 -13.38 -18.46 12.41
C VAL A 60 -14.61 -19.34 12.20
N LEU A 61 -15.11 -19.41 10.96
CA LEU A 61 -16.30 -20.21 10.61
C LEU A 61 -15.99 -21.70 10.38
N CYS A 62 -14.73 -22.07 10.23
CA CYS A 62 -14.32 -23.45 10.08
C CYS A 62 -14.37 -24.15 11.45
N GLU A 63 -14.96 -25.33 11.53
CA GLU A 63 -14.99 -26.13 12.77
C GLU A 63 -14.00 -27.29 12.73
N ASP A 64 -13.65 -27.77 11.54
CA ASP A 64 -12.74 -28.89 11.34
C ASP A 64 -11.28 -28.53 11.74
N PRO A 65 -10.70 -29.21 12.74
CA PRO A 65 -9.34 -28.94 13.21
C PRO A 65 -8.26 -29.17 12.14
N GLU A 66 -8.41 -30.21 11.31
CA GLU A 66 -7.43 -30.53 10.26
C GLU A 66 -7.40 -29.41 9.21
N THR A 67 -8.57 -28.95 8.78
CA THR A 67 -8.71 -27.80 7.90
C THR A 67 -8.13 -26.53 8.52
N LYS A 68 -8.31 -26.29 9.84
CA LYS A 68 -7.68 -25.14 10.52
C LYS A 68 -6.16 -25.18 10.47
N VAL A 69 -5.55 -26.35 10.69
CA VAL A 69 -4.10 -26.52 10.59
C VAL A 69 -3.63 -26.26 9.16
N ALA A 70 -4.33 -26.80 8.16
CA ALA A 70 -4.02 -26.55 6.75
C ALA A 70 -4.14 -25.06 6.39
N LEU A 71 -5.17 -24.39 6.91
CA LEU A 71 -5.38 -22.95 6.74
C LEU A 71 -4.23 -22.13 7.34
N GLN A 72 -3.82 -22.42 8.57
CA GLN A 72 -2.68 -21.75 9.21
C GLN A 72 -1.40 -21.91 8.41
N LYS A 73 -1.07 -23.13 7.97
CA LYS A 73 0.11 -23.39 7.12
C LYS A 73 0.04 -22.59 5.82
N SER A 74 -1.12 -22.58 5.17
CA SER A 74 -1.31 -21.83 3.92
C SER A 74 -1.19 -20.32 4.12
N PHE A 75 -1.68 -19.78 5.24
CA PHE A 75 -1.56 -18.36 5.56
C PHE A 75 -0.12 -17.95 5.87
N GLU A 76 0.59 -18.72 6.70
CA GLU A 76 2.00 -18.43 7.00
C GLU A 76 2.86 -18.50 5.75
N SER A 77 2.65 -19.49 4.86
CA SER A 77 3.34 -19.54 3.57
C SER A 77 3.07 -18.29 2.72
N CYS A 78 1.82 -17.85 2.63
CA CYS A 78 1.46 -16.63 1.89
C CYS A 78 2.11 -15.37 2.50
N LYS A 79 2.13 -15.27 3.82
CA LYS A 79 2.76 -14.17 4.56
C LYS A 79 4.27 -14.13 4.36
N THR A 80 4.97 -15.26 4.47
CA THR A 80 6.41 -15.34 4.19
C THR A 80 6.72 -14.88 2.77
N ASN A 81 6.01 -15.42 1.78
CA ASN A 81 6.21 -15.02 0.38
C ASN A 81 5.96 -13.51 0.15
N PHE A 82 4.97 -12.94 0.83
CA PHE A 82 4.68 -11.51 0.75
C PHE A 82 5.78 -10.66 1.38
N VAL A 83 6.33 -11.06 2.54
CA VAL A 83 7.45 -10.37 3.18
C VAL A 83 8.70 -10.42 2.31
N GLU A 84 9.06 -11.60 1.79
CA GLU A 84 10.20 -11.76 0.88
C GLU A 84 10.03 -10.92 -0.39
N LEU A 85 8.82 -10.86 -0.95
CA LEU A 85 8.54 -10.00 -2.09
C LEU A 85 8.72 -8.51 -1.75
N LYS A 86 8.26 -8.06 -0.58
CA LYS A 86 8.46 -6.67 -0.14
C LYS A 86 9.95 -6.33 -0.05
N GLU A 87 10.76 -7.23 0.48
CA GLU A 87 12.20 -7.07 0.55
C GLU A 87 12.83 -7.00 -0.84
N ARG A 88 12.50 -7.95 -1.73
CA ARG A 88 12.98 -7.93 -3.13
C ARG A 88 12.54 -6.67 -3.88
N TYR A 89 11.30 -6.23 -3.70
CA TYR A 89 10.80 -4.98 -4.28
C TYR A 89 11.58 -3.76 -3.75
N SER A 90 11.90 -3.73 -2.46
CA SER A 90 12.71 -2.66 -1.85
C SER A 90 14.16 -2.65 -2.32
N GLN A 91 14.70 -3.79 -2.74
CA GLN A 91 16.04 -3.89 -3.33
C GLN A 91 16.00 -3.54 -4.84
N TRP A 92 14.93 -3.93 -5.53
CA TRP A 92 14.73 -3.69 -6.96
C TRP A 92 14.43 -2.23 -7.28
N THR A 93 13.56 -1.60 -6.49
CA THR A 93 13.41 -0.16 -6.52
C THR A 93 14.62 0.41 -5.80
N PRO A 94 15.59 1.05 -6.48
CA PRO A 94 16.62 1.77 -5.75
C PRO A 94 15.87 2.72 -4.82
N VAL A 95 16.15 2.64 -3.52
CA VAL A 95 15.76 3.67 -2.58
C VAL A 95 16.28 4.94 -3.23
N GLU A 96 15.38 5.80 -3.71
CA GLU A 96 15.73 7.20 -3.85
C GLU A 96 16.08 7.63 -2.43
N VAL A 97 17.35 7.50 -2.07
CA VAL A 97 17.95 8.19 -0.93
C VAL A 97 17.75 9.65 -1.28
N ASP A 98 16.68 10.23 -0.75
CA ASP A 98 16.31 11.65 -0.80
C ASP A 98 16.95 12.44 -1.94
N SER A 99 16.42 12.36 -3.17
CA SER A 99 16.87 13.29 -4.23
C SER A 99 15.87 13.61 -5.35
N ILE A 100 14.62 13.11 -5.37
CA ILE A 100 13.59 13.59 -6.32
C ILE A 100 12.24 13.83 -5.63
N SER A 101 12.30 14.46 -4.45
CA SER A 101 11.22 15.30 -3.92
C SER A 101 11.19 16.68 -4.61
N ASN A 102 11.62 16.81 -5.88
CA ASN A 102 11.82 18.12 -6.54
C ASN A 102 11.11 18.33 -7.88
N ALA A 103 10.35 17.36 -8.41
CA ALA A 103 9.56 17.59 -9.64
C ALA A 103 8.06 17.86 -9.37
N ALA A 104 7.49 17.29 -8.29
CA ALA A 104 6.11 17.55 -7.88
C ALA A 104 6.00 18.50 -6.66
N SER A 105 7.13 18.83 -6.02
CA SER A 105 7.18 19.67 -4.81
C SER A 105 7.35 21.16 -5.09
N SER A 106 7.61 21.56 -6.33
CA SER A 106 7.73 22.98 -6.69
C SER A 106 6.39 23.70 -6.56
N THR A 107 5.27 23.08 -6.93
CA THR A 107 3.95 23.71 -6.82
C THR A 107 3.42 23.71 -5.38
N SER A 108 3.70 22.65 -4.59
CA SER A 108 3.20 22.54 -3.21
C SER A 108 4.03 23.33 -2.20
N ARG A 109 5.38 23.34 -2.30
CA ARG A 109 6.23 24.19 -1.45
C ARG A 109 6.06 25.67 -1.80
N LEU A 110 5.94 26.03 -3.09
CA LEU A 110 5.65 27.40 -3.50
C LEU A 110 4.26 27.82 -3.00
N ARG A 111 3.23 26.96 -3.12
CA ARG A 111 1.89 27.21 -2.55
C ARG A 111 1.95 27.42 -1.03
N ASN A 112 2.67 26.58 -0.29
CA ASN A 112 2.79 26.71 1.17
C ASN A 112 3.60 27.94 1.59
N ALA A 113 4.66 28.30 0.85
CA ALA A 113 5.43 29.52 1.10
C ALA A 113 4.61 30.78 0.81
N ILE A 114 3.83 30.78 -0.28
CA ILE A 114 2.90 31.87 -0.62
C ILE A 114 1.82 32.01 0.46
N VAL A 115 1.19 30.91 0.87
CA VAL A 115 0.17 30.92 1.92
C VAL A 115 0.73 31.41 3.26
N LYS A 116 1.94 30.96 3.63
CA LYS A 116 2.59 31.42 4.87
C LYS A 116 2.87 32.92 4.84
N ARG A 117 3.39 33.45 3.72
CA ARG A 117 3.64 34.87 3.52
C ARG A 117 2.35 35.71 3.58
N LEU A 118 1.28 35.25 2.93
CA LEU A 118 -0.03 35.93 2.97
C LEU A 118 -0.60 35.99 4.40
N ILE A 119 -0.42 34.94 5.20
CA ILE A 119 -0.85 34.92 6.61
C ILE A 119 -0.02 35.90 7.45
N GLU A 120 1.31 35.98 7.24
CA GLU A 120 2.17 36.93 7.94
C GLU A 120 1.85 38.39 7.57
N GLU A 121 1.63 38.67 6.29
CA GLU A 121 1.25 40.01 5.82
C GLU A 121 -0.11 40.44 6.38
N GLN A 122 -1.09 39.54 6.45
CA GLN A 122 -2.40 39.83 7.05
C GLN A 122 -2.30 40.10 8.55
N LYS A 123 -1.51 39.31 9.28
CA LYS A 123 -1.28 39.53 10.72
C LYS A 123 -0.64 40.89 10.99
N LEU A 124 0.36 41.27 10.19
CA LEU A 124 1.02 42.57 10.30
C LEU A 124 0.07 43.73 10.00
N LYS A 125 -0.82 43.58 9.03
CA LYS A 125 -1.85 44.58 8.73
C LYS A 125 -2.80 44.76 9.91
N THR A 126 -3.33 43.67 10.47
CA THR A 126 -4.21 43.72 11.64
C THR A 126 -3.53 44.34 12.85
N LEU A 127 -2.24 44.04 13.09
CA LEU A 127 -1.48 44.66 14.18
C LEU A 127 -1.32 46.18 14.01
N LYS A 128 -1.08 46.66 12.79
CA LYS A 128 -0.97 48.10 12.51
C LYS A 128 -2.30 48.83 12.66
N GLU A 129 -3.40 48.19 12.27
CA GLU A 129 -4.76 48.72 12.47
C GLU A 129 -5.10 48.86 13.97
N HIS A 130 -4.66 47.92 14.82
CA HIS A 130 -4.87 47.99 16.27
C HIS A 130 -3.94 48.97 17.01
N GLN A 131 -2.82 49.37 16.40
CA GLN A 131 -1.89 50.38 16.95
C GLN A 131 -2.19 51.81 16.50
N SER A 132 -3.11 51.98 15.54
CA SER A 132 -3.53 53.30 15.02
C SER A 132 -4.91 53.73 15.55
N LEU A 133 -5.45 53.01 16.53
CA LEU A 133 -6.63 53.34 17.34
C LEU A 133 -6.18 53.71 18.76
#